data_AF-X8GNT5-F1
#
_entry.id   AF-X8GNT5-F1
#
_cell.length_a   1.000
_cell.length_b   1.000
_cell.length_c   1.000
_cell.angle_alpha   90.00
_cell.angle_beta   90.00
_cell.angle_gamma   90.00
#
_symmetry.space_group_name_H-M   'P 1'
#
loop_
_entity.id
_entity.type
_entity.pdbx_description
1 polymer ?
#
loop_
_entity_poly.entity_id
_entity_poly.type
_entity_poly.pdbx_seq_one_letter_code
_entity_poly.pdbx_strand_id
1 'polypeptide(L)' 'MSITATELKKNMGKYLLMAEKEDVYITKNGKMIAKLTSPFQNKMEIAESLFGILPKDMTLEEAERERREKI' A
#
# COMPACT_ATOMS: atom_id res chain seq x y z
N MET A 1 -12.32 -6.19 4.88
CA MET A 1 -13.74 -6.59 4.64
C MET A 1 -14.14 -6.55 3.17
N SER A 2 -15.27 -7.13 2.73
CA SER A 2 -15.71 -7.12 1.30
C SER A 2 -17.09 -6.49 1.11
N ILE A 3 -17.25 -5.63 0.09
CA ILE A 3 -18.49 -4.92 -0.24
C ILE A 3 -18.78 -5.00 -1.75
N THR A 4 -20.00 -4.66 -2.16
CA THR A 4 -20.35 -4.57 -3.59
C THR A 4 -20.02 -3.17 -4.16
N ALA A 5 -19.80 -3.08 -5.47
CA ALA A 5 -19.62 -1.80 -6.14
C ALA A 5 -20.83 -0.85 -5.97
N THR A 6 -22.04 -1.40 -5.88
CA THR A 6 -23.27 -0.62 -5.63
C THR A 6 -23.28 -0.03 -4.22
N GLU A 7 -22.87 -0.81 -3.23
CA GLU A 7 -22.77 -0.39 -1.83
C GLU A 7 -21.70 0.70 -1.66
N LEU A 8 -20.54 0.55 -2.30
CA LEU A 8 -19.50 1.58 -2.33
C LEU A 8 -20.02 2.89 -2.92
N LYS A 9 -20.74 2.84 -4.06
CA LYS A 9 -21.29 4.05 -4.70
C LYS A 9 -22.26 4.78 -3.78
N LYS A 10 -23.10 4.05 -3.04
CA LYS A 10 -24.12 4.63 -2.15
C LYS A 10 -23.50 5.23 -0.87
N ASN A 11 -22.44 4.61 -0.35
CA ASN A 11 -21.88 4.92 0.96
C ASN A 11 -20.38 5.28 0.89
N MET A 12 -19.95 5.99 -0.17
CA MET A 12 -18.54 6.27 -0.46
C MET A 12 -17.77 6.87 0.72
N GLY A 13 -18.31 7.91 1.36
CA GLY A 13 -17.64 8.59 2.47
C GLY A 13 -17.34 7.67 3.66
N LYS A 14 -18.27 6.77 4.00
CA LYS A 14 -18.08 5.77 5.06
C LYS A 14 -16.88 4.86 4.76
N TYR A 15 -16.78 4.39 3.51
CA TYR A 15 -15.72 3.47 3.12
C TYR A 15 -14.36 4.15 2.93
N LEU A 16 -14.32 5.44 2.59
CA LEU A 16 -13.08 6.22 2.60
C LEU A 16 -12.51 6.36 4.01
N LEU A 17 -13.35 6.70 5.00
CA LEU A 17 -12.92 6.78 6.41
C LEU A 17 -12.45 5.43 6.97
N MET A 18 -13.06 4.35 6.50
CA MET A 18 -12.69 2.99 6.89
C MET A 18 -11.37 2.55 6.27
N ALA A 19 -11.12 2.93 5.01
CA ALA A 19 -9.90 2.66 4.28
C ALA A 19 -8.63 3.27 4.92
N GLU A 20 -8.79 4.28 5.77
CA GLU A 20 -7.67 4.82 6.56
C GLU A 20 -7.11 3.81 7.58
N LYS A 21 -7.96 2.88 8.03
CA LYS A 21 -7.64 1.94 9.12
C LYS A 21 -7.49 0.51 8.62
N GLU A 22 -8.30 0.10 7.67
CA GLU A 22 -8.31 -1.27 7.15
C GLU A 22 -8.66 -1.35 5.67
N ASP A 23 -8.24 -2.44 5.04
CA ASP A 23 -8.52 -2.68 3.62
C ASP A 23 -9.98 -3.09 3.35
N VAL A 24 -10.55 -2.48 2.31
CA VAL A 24 -11.90 -2.76 1.82
C VAL A 24 -11.83 -3.34 0.41
N TYR A 25 -12.22 -4.60 0.25
CA TYR A 25 -12.30 -5.28 -1.04
C TYR A 25 -13.66 -5.01 -1.70
N ILE A 26 -13.63 -4.79 -3.01
CA ILE A 26 -14.80 -4.40 -3.79
C ILE A 26 -15.13 -5.52 -4.77
N THR A 27 -16.39 -5.95 -4.77
CA THR A 27 -16.92 -7.00 -5.64
C THR A 27 -17.93 -6.47 -6.65
N LYS A 28 -18.00 -7.13 -7.81
CA LYS A 28 -19.02 -6.92 -8.83
C LYS A 28 -19.43 -8.28 -9.37
N ASN A 29 -20.73 -8.56 -9.39
CA ASN A 29 -21.29 -9.85 -9.82
C ASN A 29 -20.63 -11.06 -9.11
N GLY A 30 -20.43 -10.96 -7.80
CA GLY A 30 -19.80 -12.02 -6.98
C GLY A 30 -18.28 -12.15 -7.11
N LYS A 31 -17.63 -11.42 -8.03
CA LYS A 31 -16.18 -11.44 -8.22
C LYS A 31 -15.51 -10.23 -7.57
N MET A 32 -14.40 -10.43 -6.87
CA MET A 32 -13.55 -9.35 -6.36
C MET A 32 -12.81 -8.68 -7.53
N ILE A 33 -12.90 -7.35 -7.62
CA ILE A 33 -12.37 -6.57 -8.76
C ILE A 33 -11.45 -5.42 -8.34
N ALA A 34 -11.50 -4.99 -7.08
CA ALA A 34 -10.69 -3.88 -6.60
C ALA A 34 -10.48 -3.93 -5.08
N LYS A 35 -9.54 -3.14 -4.61
CA LYS A 35 -9.20 -2.93 -3.19
C LYS A 35 -9.08 -1.42 -2.96
N LEU A 36 -9.78 -0.92 -1.94
CA LEU A 36 -9.62 0.43 -1.41
C LEU A 36 -8.75 0.32 -0.15
N THR A 37 -7.62 1.02 -0.16
CA THR A 37 -6.58 0.95 0.89
C THR A 37 -5.99 2.34 1.11
N SER A 38 -5.49 2.59 2.32
CA SER A 38 -4.78 3.83 2.61
C SER A 38 -3.44 3.88 1.86
N PRO A 39 -3.12 4.98 1.18
CA PRO A 39 -1.83 5.13 0.50
C PRO A 39 -0.66 5.21 1.50
N PHE A 40 -0.93 5.40 2.79
CA PHE A 40 0.09 5.57 3.84
C PHE A 40 0.27 4.34 4.72
N GLN A 41 -0.62 3.33 4.62
CA GLN A 41 -0.48 2.10 5.40
C GLN A 41 0.66 1.20 4.89
N ASN A 42 1.26 1.53 3.74
CA ASN A 42 2.22 0.66 3.06
C ASN A 42 3.70 1.01 3.19
N LYS A 43 4.09 1.80 4.21
CA LYS A 43 5.52 2.09 4.42
C LYS A 43 6.35 0.82 4.68
N MET A 44 5.76 -0.18 5.33
CA MET A 44 6.40 -1.48 5.55
C MET A 44 6.48 -2.32 4.28
N GLU A 45 5.40 -2.47 3.50
CA GLU A 45 5.46 -3.25 2.24
C GLU A 45 6.37 -2.59 1.20
N ILE A 46 6.41 -1.25 1.15
CA ILE A 46 7.39 -0.51 0.33
C ILE A 46 8.81 -0.80 0.83
N ALA A 47 9.06 -0.73 2.14
CA ALA A 47 10.37 -1.12 2.69
C ALA A 47 10.72 -2.59 2.39
N GLU A 48 9.78 -3.52 2.52
CA GLU A 48 9.88 -4.94 2.18
C GLU A 48 10.17 -5.18 0.69
N SER A 49 9.55 -4.42 -0.22
CA SER A 49 9.87 -4.47 -1.64
C SER A 49 11.29 -3.98 -1.94
N LEU A 50 11.86 -3.11 -1.11
CA LEU A 50 13.24 -2.65 -1.21
C LEU A 50 14.25 -3.64 -0.60
N PHE A 51 13.81 -4.58 0.25
CA PHE A 51 14.68 -5.57 0.91
C PHE A 51 15.33 -6.61 -0.03
N GLY A 52 15.14 -6.51 -1.36
CA GLY A 52 15.86 -7.32 -2.35
C GLY A 52 16.93 -6.57 -3.17
N ILE A 53 16.96 -5.24 -3.10
CA ILE A 53 17.90 -4.40 -3.88
C ILE A 53 19.13 -4.05 -3.03
N LEU A 54 18.93 -3.94 -1.72
CA LEU A 54 20.00 -3.65 -0.78
C LEU A 54 20.71 -4.96 -0.38
N PRO A 55 22.05 -5.03 -0.50
CA PRO A 55 22.82 -6.10 0.11
C PRO A 55 22.45 -6.22 1.59
N LYS A 56 22.32 -7.44 2.11
CA LYS A 56 21.99 -7.70 3.52
C LYS A 56 22.94 -7.02 4.52
N ASP A 57 24.15 -6.71 4.07
CA ASP A 57 25.23 -6.15 4.87
C ASP A 57 25.43 -4.64 4.62
N MET A 58 24.58 -4.00 3.82
CA MET A 58 24.69 -2.58 3.51
C MET A 58 24.40 -1.75 4.77
N THR A 59 25.40 -0.97 5.20
CA THR A 59 25.25 -0.03 6.30
C THR A 59 24.65 1.30 5.82
N LEU A 60 24.04 2.06 6.75
CA LEU A 60 23.48 3.38 6.44
C LEU A 60 24.55 4.34 5.88
N GLU A 61 25.78 4.27 6.40
CA GLU A 61 26.89 5.10 5.97
C GLU A 61 27.34 4.81 4.53
N GLU A 62 27.35 3.53 4.13
CA GLU A 62 27.68 3.10 2.77
C GLU A 62 26.61 3.56 1.77
N ALA A 63 25.32 3.43 2.13
CA ALA A 63 24.22 3.90 1.28
C ALA A 63 24.25 5.42 1.07
N GLU A 64 24.58 6.19 2.11
CA GLU A 64 24.74 7.65 1.98
C GLU A 64 25.93 8.04 1.11
N ARG A 65 27.03 7.29 1.18
CA ARG A 65 28.23 7.51 0.36
C ARG A 65 27.93 7.26 -1.12
N GLU A 66 27.30 6.13 -1.45
CA GLU A 66 26.91 5.81 -2.82
C GLU A 66 26.01 6.90 -3.44
N ARG A 67 25.06 7.43 -2.64
CA ARG A 67 24.19 8.55 -3.07
C ARG A 67 24.97 9.82 -3.38
N ARG A 68 26.00 10.13 -2.58
CA ARG A 68 26.85 11.32 -2.78
C ARG A 68 27.76 11.20 -4.00
N GLU A 69 28.20 9.99 -4.35
CA GLU A 69 29.07 9.74 -5.52
C GLU A 69 28.32 9.72 -6.87
N LYS A 70 26.99 9.49 -6.84
CA LYS A 70 26.14 9.48 -8.04
C LYS A 70 25.59 10.87 -8.45
N ILE A 71 25.86 11.91 -7.67
CA ILE A 71 25.50 13.32 -7.95
C ILE A 71 26.75 14.06 -8.41
#